data_AF-A0A2E9B8V4-F1
#
_entry.id   AF-A0A2E9B8V4-F1
#
_cell.length_a   1.000
_cell.length_b   1.000
_cell.length_c   1.000
_cell.angle_alpha   90.00
_cell.angle_beta   90.00
_cell.angle_gamma   90.00
#
_symmetry.space_group_name_H-M   'P 1'
#
loop_
_entity.id
_entity.type
_entity.pdbx_description
1 polymer ?
#
loop_
_entity_poly.entity_id
_entity_poly.type
_entity_poly.pdbx_seq_one_letter_code
_entity_poly.pdbx_strand_id
1 'polypeptide(L)'
;MQGDWRVSWSHQLEGKVGTIATLKDGAVVACSGVVRMINDLGDFVWKRTFQFDVYRLVTDGTNIAVLSGPGFHLLDIRTGNPLGEGRAVSGGFRDCLPRPGGGWLLSDRGDHIHLFNRDGRGIRRLRPGRLRKLIGWLDREHLIVMDDDGHLRCLRLFGENSQRIIEERRWSWASRMSNGRILVQSLDGSIHEGIPNPFGWDSLEQLVETGVDPFEAVRTGDGWWMLTMDGSLDRIPPAEDASWPAGECIASNDADVMATATRDGLVRWWESPRLISKRDVILRKMVSEERQRIDWEQRQVIFEAARDAEDNGLLTRAIELYTSLGRQEDVRRILALKEAGG
;
A
#
# COMPACT_ATOMS: atom_id res chain seq x y z
N MET A 1 -26.61 -10.95 3.30
CA MET A 1 -26.57 -9.50 3.00
C MET A 1 -25.70 -9.34 1.77
N GLN A 2 -26.32 -8.92 0.66
CA GLN A 2 -25.73 -8.78 -0.68
C GLN A 2 -24.46 -7.90 -0.68
N GLY A 3 -23.55 -8.20 -1.60
CA GLY A 3 -22.27 -7.51 -1.77
C GLY A 3 -22.42 -6.00 -1.86
N ASP A 4 -21.73 -5.29 -0.96
CA ASP A 4 -21.79 -3.82 -0.83
C ASP A 4 -20.94 -3.09 -1.89
N TRP A 5 -20.20 -3.81 -2.73
CA TRP A 5 -19.41 -3.15 -3.76
C TRP A 5 -20.26 -2.83 -4.98
N ARG A 6 -20.02 -1.66 -5.55
CA ARG A 6 -20.67 -1.21 -6.78
C ARG A 6 -19.65 -0.60 -7.72
N VAL A 7 -19.92 -0.71 -9.02
CA VAL A 7 -19.18 0.04 -10.03
C VAL A 7 -19.62 1.50 -9.95
N SER A 8 -18.71 2.39 -9.55
CA SER A 8 -18.97 3.85 -9.51
C SER A 8 -18.91 4.44 -10.91
N TRP A 9 -17.92 4.02 -11.70
CA TRP A 9 -17.78 4.37 -13.11
C TRP A 9 -17.10 3.26 -13.91
N SER A 10 -17.30 3.29 -15.22
CA SER A 10 -16.61 2.41 -16.16
C SER A 10 -16.25 3.16 -17.44
N HIS A 11 -15.10 2.83 -18.02
CA HIS A 11 -14.63 3.39 -19.28
C HIS A 11 -14.25 2.29 -20.26
N GLN A 12 -14.64 2.46 -21.52
CA GLN A 12 -14.10 1.68 -22.63
C GLN A 12 -12.87 2.42 -23.17
N LEU A 13 -11.68 1.86 -22.94
CA LEU A 13 -10.43 2.41 -23.44
C LEU A 13 -10.02 1.72 -24.74
N GLU A 14 -9.30 2.44 -25.60
CA GLU A 14 -8.72 1.87 -26.81
C GLU A 14 -7.41 1.14 -26.49
N GLY A 15 -7.29 -0.07 -27.03
CA GLY A 15 -6.09 -0.90 -26.94
C GLY A 15 -6.14 -1.93 -25.81
N LYS A 16 -5.17 -2.86 -25.84
CA LYS A 16 -5.11 -3.94 -24.85
C LYS A 16 -4.69 -3.38 -23.49
N VAL A 17 -5.48 -3.62 -22.44
CA VAL A 17 -5.05 -3.27 -21.07
C VAL A 17 -3.89 -4.18 -20.67
N GLY A 18 -2.77 -3.57 -20.29
CA GLY A 18 -1.58 -4.29 -19.85
C GLY A 18 -1.47 -4.40 -18.33
N THR A 19 -1.97 -3.40 -17.61
CA THR A 19 -1.87 -3.31 -16.15
C THR A 19 -2.67 -2.10 -15.64
N ILE A 20 -3.09 -2.17 -14.38
CA ILE A 20 -3.73 -1.07 -13.65
C ILE A 20 -3.06 -0.91 -12.28
N ALA A 21 -3.07 0.30 -11.75
CA ALA A 21 -2.70 0.61 -10.38
C ALA A 21 -3.79 1.49 -9.75
N THR A 22 -4.28 1.08 -8.59
CA THR A 22 -5.34 1.79 -7.86
C THR A 22 -4.72 2.71 -6.82
N LEU A 23 -5.24 3.94 -6.76
CA LEU A 23 -4.87 4.98 -5.81
C LEU A 23 -6.07 5.27 -4.91
N LYS A 24 -5.87 6.13 -3.91
CA LYS A 24 -7.00 6.64 -3.12
C LYS A 24 -7.97 7.47 -3.98
N ASP A 25 -7.42 8.29 -4.86
CA ASP A 25 -8.17 9.34 -5.58
C ASP A 25 -8.30 9.01 -7.08
N GLY A 26 -8.28 7.72 -7.45
CA GLY A 26 -8.47 7.23 -8.82
C GLY A 26 -7.57 6.06 -9.21
N ALA A 27 -7.49 5.76 -10.50
CA ALA A 27 -6.70 4.66 -11.06
C ALA A 27 -5.80 5.12 -12.20
N VAL A 28 -4.60 4.54 -12.25
CA VAL A 28 -3.72 4.65 -13.42
C VAL A 28 -3.79 3.37 -14.23
N VAL A 29 -4.12 3.52 -15.52
CA VAL A 29 -4.36 2.41 -16.43
C VAL A 29 -3.39 2.51 -17.59
N ALA A 30 -2.75 1.39 -17.92
CA ALA A 30 -1.96 1.23 -19.13
C ALA A 30 -2.72 0.42 -20.17
N CYS A 31 -2.94 1.01 -21.35
CA CYS A 31 -3.42 0.34 -22.55
C CYS A 31 -2.34 0.40 -23.62
N SER A 32 -1.72 -0.73 -23.94
CA SER A 32 -0.54 -0.79 -24.80
C SER A 32 0.54 0.20 -24.31
N GLY A 33 1.07 1.06 -25.18
CA GLY A 33 2.03 2.11 -24.81
C GLY A 33 1.41 3.35 -24.15
N VAL A 34 0.11 3.41 -23.85
CA VAL A 34 -0.52 4.62 -23.32
C VAL A 34 -0.93 4.45 -21.87
N VAL A 35 -0.39 5.30 -21.00
CA VAL A 35 -0.72 5.37 -19.57
C VAL A 35 -1.60 6.58 -19.31
N ARG A 36 -2.69 6.40 -18.57
CA ARG A 36 -3.64 7.48 -18.22
C ARG A 36 -3.99 7.41 -16.75
N MET A 37 -4.18 8.57 -16.13
CA MET A 37 -4.82 8.67 -14.82
C MET A 37 -6.28 9.05 -15.00
N ILE A 38 -7.16 8.32 -14.33
CA ILE A 38 -8.59 8.57 -14.23
C ILE A 38 -8.87 8.81 -12.74
N ASN A 39 -9.47 9.94 -12.37
CA ASN A 39 -9.79 10.22 -10.97
C ASN A 39 -10.93 9.32 -10.44
N ASP A 40 -11.21 9.44 -9.15
CA ASP A 40 -12.31 8.78 -8.46
C ASP A 40 -13.70 9.12 -9.02
N LEU A 41 -13.87 10.27 -9.68
CA LEU A 41 -15.09 10.67 -10.38
C LEU A 41 -15.20 10.12 -11.82
N GLY A 42 -14.15 9.48 -12.33
CA GLY A 42 -14.10 8.96 -13.70
C GLY A 42 -13.60 9.95 -14.75
N ASP A 43 -13.09 11.12 -14.37
CA ASP A 43 -12.49 12.08 -15.29
C ASP A 43 -11.05 11.73 -15.64
N PHE A 44 -10.68 11.92 -16.91
CA PHE A 44 -9.30 11.78 -17.36
C PHE A 44 -8.46 12.98 -16.88
N VAL A 45 -7.45 12.72 -16.05
CA VAL A 45 -6.60 13.76 -15.45
C VAL A 45 -5.39 14.06 -16.34
N TRP A 46 -4.66 13.02 -16.71
CA TRP A 46 -3.48 13.14 -17.57
C TRP A 46 -3.26 11.88 -18.40
N LYS A 47 -2.49 12.02 -19.48
CA LYS A 47 -2.13 10.94 -20.41
C LYS A 47 -0.66 11.03 -20.79
N ARG A 48 0.00 9.88 -20.90
CA ARG A 48 1.38 9.75 -21.36
C ARG A 48 1.53 8.58 -22.32
N THR A 49 2.35 8.76 -23.35
CA THR A 49 2.68 7.71 -24.32
C THR A 49 4.11 7.23 -24.11
N PHE A 50 4.30 5.93 -24.23
CA PHE A 50 5.55 5.20 -24.20
C PHE A 50 5.79 4.52 -25.54
N GLN A 51 7.05 4.27 -25.85
CA GLN A 51 7.45 3.63 -27.11
C GLN A 51 7.03 2.16 -27.18
N PHE A 52 6.99 1.48 -26.04
CA PHE A 52 6.62 0.07 -25.94
C PHE A 52 5.40 -0.10 -25.05
N ASP A 53 4.76 -1.26 -25.16
CA ASP A 53 3.67 -1.65 -24.28
C ASP A 53 4.11 -1.63 -22.82
N VAL A 54 3.26 -1.03 -21.98
CA VAL A 54 3.43 -0.96 -20.54
C VAL A 54 2.77 -2.19 -19.93
N TYR A 55 3.57 -2.99 -19.21
CA TYR A 55 3.14 -4.28 -18.66
C TYR A 55 3.12 -4.31 -17.14
N ARG A 56 3.61 -3.27 -16.46
CA ARG A 56 3.52 -3.17 -15.00
C ARG A 56 3.51 -1.72 -14.53
N LEU A 57 2.55 -1.40 -13.66
CA LEU A 57 2.45 -0.15 -12.93
C LEU A 57 2.51 -0.45 -11.43
N VAL A 58 3.34 0.28 -10.68
CA VAL A 58 3.43 0.16 -9.22
C VAL A 58 3.56 1.55 -8.62
N THR A 59 2.79 1.85 -7.58
CA THR A 59 2.84 3.15 -6.90
C THR A 59 3.48 3.04 -5.51
N ASP A 60 4.13 4.12 -5.08
CA ASP A 60 4.54 4.34 -3.68
C ASP A 60 3.64 5.38 -2.96
N GLY A 61 2.52 5.77 -3.60
CA GLY A 61 1.61 6.82 -3.17
C GLY A 61 1.97 8.24 -3.63
N THR A 62 3.21 8.48 -4.06
CA THR A 62 3.65 9.78 -4.60
C THR A 62 4.01 9.70 -6.07
N ASN A 63 4.61 8.59 -6.47
CA ASN A 63 5.16 8.33 -7.78
C ASN A 63 4.62 7.00 -8.32
N ILE A 64 4.77 6.81 -9.62
CA ILE A 64 4.44 5.57 -10.31
C ILE A 64 5.65 5.06 -11.06
N ALA A 65 6.06 3.84 -10.72
CA ALA A 65 6.97 3.03 -11.50
C ALA A 65 6.23 2.43 -12.70
N VAL A 66 6.75 2.68 -13.89
CA VAL A 66 6.23 2.19 -15.17
C VAL A 66 7.29 1.29 -15.80
N LEU A 67 6.94 0.02 -16.05
CA LEU A 67 7.77 -0.89 -16.81
C LEU A 67 7.25 -1.01 -18.25
N SER A 68 8.09 -0.68 -19.22
CA SER A 68 7.76 -0.62 -20.65
C SER A 68 8.93 -1.12 -21.48
N GLY A 69 8.73 -2.20 -22.25
CA GLY A 69 9.81 -2.89 -22.95
C GLY A 69 10.99 -3.23 -22.01
N PRO A 70 12.23 -2.79 -22.32
CA PRO A 70 13.39 -2.96 -21.44
C PRO A 70 13.50 -1.90 -20.33
N GLY A 71 12.64 -0.88 -20.35
CA GLY A 71 12.73 0.32 -19.55
C GLY A 71 11.96 0.29 -18.23
N PHE A 72 12.48 1.05 -17.28
CA PHE A 72 11.88 1.47 -16.02
C PHE A 72 11.81 3.00 -16.02
N HIS A 73 10.62 3.54 -15.86
CA HIS A 73 10.37 4.98 -15.79
C HIS A 73 9.67 5.33 -14.49
N LEU A 74 9.90 6.55 -14.01
CA LEU A 74 9.18 7.11 -12.87
C LEU A 74 8.38 8.32 -13.31
N LEU A 75 7.11 8.32 -12.95
CA LEU A 75 6.20 9.43 -13.16
C LEU A 75 5.78 10.02 -11.81
N ASP A 76 5.64 11.34 -11.76
CA ASP A 76 4.87 12.01 -10.72
C ASP A 76 3.39 11.65 -10.88
N ILE A 77 2.75 11.24 -9.79
CA ILE A 77 1.39 10.70 -9.86
C ILE A 77 0.33 11.74 -10.21
N ARG A 78 0.56 13.00 -9.83
CA ARG A 78 -0.40 14.09 -9.99
C ARG A 78 -0.38 14.64 -11.40
N THR A 79 0.79 14.71 -12.01
CA THR A 79 1.02 15.38 -13.29
C THR A 79 1.28 14.41 -14.45
N GLY A 80 1.70 13.17 -14.16
CA GLY A 80 2.15 12.21 -15.17
C GLY A 80 3.51 12.58 -15.79
N ASN A 81 4.21 13.60 -15.26
CA ASN A 81 5.50 14.05 -15.74
C ASN A 81 6.63 13.08 -15.34
N PRO A 82 7.68 12.92 -16.16
CA PRO A 82 8.76 12.01 -15.83
C PRO A 82 9.65 12.64 -14.76
N LEU A 83 10.09 11.84 -13.79
CA LEU A 83 11.02 12.29 -12.75
C LEU A 83 12.49 12.09 -13.13
N GLY A 84 12.75 11.56 -14.33
CA GLY A 84 14.08 11.36 -14.88
C GLY A 84 14.04 10.66 -16.23
N GLU A 85 15.22 10.31 -16.76
CA GLU A 85 15.38 9.71 -18.09
C GLU A 85 14.96 8.23 -18.17
N GLY A 86 14.66 7.61 -17.03
CA GLY A 86 14.43 6.18 -16.93
C GLY A 86 15.73 5.35 -16.95
N ARG A 87 15.58 4.04 -16.78
CA ARG A 87 16.69 3.08 -16.72
C ARG A 87 16.32 1.85 -17.52
N ALA A 88 17.29 1.17 -18.11
CA ALA A 88 17.05 -0.05 -18.85
C ALA A 88 18.11 -1.10 -18.53
N VAL A 89 17.72 -2.36 -18.66
CA VAL A 89 18.61 -3.52 -18.58
C VAL A 89 18.38 -4.40 -19.79
N SER A 90 19.39 -5.20 -20.16
CA SER A 90 19.24 -6.19 -21.23
C SER A 90 18.10 -7.16 -20.89
N GLY A 91 17.21 -7.41 -21.84
CA GLY A 91 16.03 -8.24 -21.64
C GLY A 91 14.91 -7.59 -20.80
N GLY A 92 15.16 -6.45 -20.15
CA GLY A 92 14.17 -5.70 -19.39
C GLY A 92 13.86 -6.21 -17.99
N PHE A 93 12.99 -5.48 -17.30
CA PHE A 93 12.52 -5.80 -15.97
C PHE A 93 11.35 -6.80 -16.00
N ARG A 94 11.20 -7.58 -14.93
CA ARG A 94 10.09 -8.52 -14.74
C ARG A 94 9.09 -7.95 -13.75
N ASP A 95 9.59 -7.44 -12.64
CA ASP A 95 8.75 -7.04 -11.52
C ASP A 95 9.31 -5.82 -10.77
N CYS A 96 8.45 -5.16 -10.00
CA CYS A 96 8.78 -3.94 -9.24
C CYS A 96 8.09 -3.92 -7.86
N LEU A 97 8.76 -3.33 -6.88
CA LEU A 97 8.23 -2.99 -5.56
C LEU A 97 8.72 -1.61 -5.10
N PRO A 98 7.88 -0.82 -4.42
CA PRO A 98 8.38 0.27 -3.61
C PRO A 98 9.17 -0.29 -2.43
N ARG A 99 10.19 0.43 -1.97
CA ARG A 99 10.96 0.05 -0.78
C ARG A 99 10.42 0.75 0.46
N PRO A 100 10.39 0.08 1.63
CA PRO A 100 10.18 0.75 2.91
C PRO A 100 11.21 1.86 3.11
N GLY A 101 10.75 3.08 3.42
CA GLY A 101 11.62 4.26 3.51
C GLY A 101 11.94 4.92 2.17
N GLY A 102 11.51 4.35 1.04
CA GLY A 102 11.46 4.96 -0.27
C GLY A 102 12.51 4.46 -1.28
N GLY A 103 12.20 4.73 -2.55
CA GLY A 103 12.91 4.16 -3.70
C GLY A 103 12.31 2.85 -4.15
N TRP A 104 13.01 2.15 -5.04
CA TRP A 104 12.43 1.07 -5.81
C TRP A 104 13.33 -0.16 -5.83
N LEU A 105 12.70 -1.32 -5.90
CA LEU A 105 13.36 -2.60 -6.12
C LEU A 105 12.75 -3.24 -7.37
N LEU A 106 13.59 -3.57 -8.34
CA LEU A 106 13.17 -4.22 -9.57
C LEU A 106 13.90 -5.54 -9.75
N SER A 107 13.20 -6.59 -10.15
CA SER A 107 13.82 -7.82 -10.66
C SER A 107 13.95 -7.70 -12.17
N ASP A 108 15.09 -8.11 -12.72
CA ASP A 108 15.22 -8.25 -14.17
C ASP A 108 14.69 -9.60 -14.65
N ARG A 109 14.60 -9.78 -15.97
CA ARG A 109 14.18 -11.07 -16.55
C ARG A 109 15.24 -12.17 -16.41
N GLY A 110 16.45 -11.83 -15.96
CA GLY A 110 17.53 -12.76 -15.67
C GLY A 110 17.52 -13.21 -14.22
N ASP A 111 18.60 -12.93 -13.50
CA ASP A 111 18.85 -13.38 -12.13
C ASP A 111 19.29 -12.26 -11.19
N HIS A 112 19.08 -10.99 -11.57
CA HIS A 112 19.42 -9.85 -10.72
C HIS A 112 18.20 -9.13 -10.17
N ILE A 113 18.42 -8.51 -9.02
CA ILE A 113 17.57 -7.44 -8.49
C ILE A 113 18.37 -6.14 -8.43
N HIS A 114 17.69 -5.04 -8.70
CA HIS A 114 18.25 -3.71 -8.84
C HIS A 114 17.55 -2.79 -7.84
N LEU A 115 18.34 -2.12 -7.01
CA LEU A 115 17.87 -1.15 -6.02
C LEU A 115 18.07 0.24 -6.58
N PHE A 116 17.03 1.06 -6.52
CA PHE A 116 17.02 2.45 -6.93
C PHE A 116 16.60 3.36 -5.77
N ASN A 117 17.09 4.60 -5.77
CA ASN A 117 16.61 5.64 -4.87
C ASN A 117 15.20 6.12 -5.29
N ARG A 118 14.64 7.09 -4.56
CA ARG A 118 13.31 7.66 -4.86
C ARG A 118 13.22 8.25 -6.27
N ASP A 119 14.32 8.79 -6.79
CA ASP A 119 14.42 9.43 -8.11
C ASP A 119 14.78 8.43 -9.24
N GLY A 120 14.82 7.12 -8.96
CA GLY A 120 15.14 6.11 -9.97
C GLY A 120 16.64 6.03 -10.34
N ARG A 121 17.53 6.59 -9.52
CA ARG A 121 18.98 6.40 -9.64
C ARG A 121 19.39 5.09 -9.01
N GLY A 122 20.20 4.30 -9.73
CA GLY A 122 20.68 3.01 -9.26
C GLY A 122 21.58 3.16 -8.04
N ILE A 123 21.33 2.35 -7.01
CA ILE A 123 22.11 2.29 -5.77
C ILE A 123 22.95 1.03 -5.75
N ARG A 124 22.33 -0.12 -6.03
CA ARG A 124 22.95 -1.44 -5.83
C ARG A 124 22.32 -2.47 -6.76
N ARG A 125 23.09 -3.48 -7.15
CA ARG A 125 22.62 -4.66 -7.86
C ARG A 125 23.03 -5.92 -7.10
N LEU A 126 22.13 -6.89 -7.01
CA LEU A 126 22.33 -8.17 -6.34
C LEU A 126 21.91 -9.31 -7.26
N ARG A 127 22.41 -10.53 -7.03
CA ARG A 127 22.14 -11.70 -7.86
C ARG A 127 21.56 -12.86 -7.01
N PRO A 128 20.28 -12.78 -6.61
CA PRO A 128 19.66 -13.83 -5.78
C PRO A 128 19.38 -15.12 -6.54
N GLY A 129 19.43 -15.10 -7.88
CA GLY A 129 18.95 -16.19 -8.73
C GLY A 129 17.71 -15.76 -9.50
N ARG A 130 17.14 -16.66 -10.31
CA ARG A 130 15.92 -16.36 -11.07
C ARG A 130 14.73 -16.25 -10.14
N LEU A 131 14.01 -15.14 -10.24
CA LEU A 131 12.84 -14.86 -9.41
C LEU A 131 11.57 -14.87 -10.27
N ARG A 132 10.57 -15.64 -9.84
CA ARG A 132 9.24 -15.64 -10.45
C ARG A 132 8.49 -14.35 -10.12
N LYS A 133 8.52 -13.94 -8.85
CA LYS A 133 7.74 -12.80 -8.34
C LYS A 133 8.38 -12.14 -7.12
N LEU A 134 8.30 -10.81 -7.04
CA LEU A 134 8.59 -10.07 -5.81
C LEU A 134 7.32 -10.03 -4.95
N ILE A 135 7.33 -10.64 -3.76
CA ILE A 135 6.11 -10.79 -2.96
C ILE A 135 5.86 -9.54 -2.11
N GLY A 136 6.82 -9.13 -1.30
CA GLY A 136 6.69 -7.96 -0.44
C GLY A 136 7.74 -7.89 0.67
N TRP A 137 7.76 -6.78 1.37
CA TRP A 137 8.72 -6.52 2.44
C TRP A 137 8.14 -6.89 3.80
N LEU A 138 8.90 -7.63 4.61
CA LEU A 138 8.57 -7.85 6.02
C LEU A 138 8.91 -6.61 6.86
N ASP A 139 10.08 -6.02 6.56
CA ASP A 139 10.61 -4.84 7.21
C ASP A 139 11.56 -4.10 6.24
N ARG A 140 12.41 -3.20 6.76
CA ARG A 140 13.36 -2.44 5.92
C ARG A 140 14.51 -3.28 5.35
N GLU A 141 14.76 -4.48 5.89
CA GLU A 141 15.88 -5.35 5.52
C GLU A 141 15.46 -6.61 4.76
N HIS A 142 14.31 -7.17 5.09
CA HIS A 142 13.86 -8.48 4.68
C HIS A 142 12.76 -8.41 3.62
N LEU A 143 13.04 -9.03 2.48
CA LEU A 143 12.14 -9.14 1.34
C LEU A 143 11.75 -10.59 1.11
N ILE A 144 10.45 -10.86 1.01
CA ILE A 144 9.94 -12.13 0.52
C ILE A 144 9.86 -12.12 -1.01
N VAL A 145 10.38 -13.17 -1.62
CA VAL A 145 10.31 -13.44 -3.06
C VAL A 145 9.88 -14.88 -3.31
N MET A 146 9.33 -15.13 -4.49
CA MET A 146 9.10 -16.49 -4.98
C MET A 146 10.11 -16.78 -6.08
N ASP A 147 10.87 -17.87 -5.94
CA ASP A 147 11.82 -18.31 -6.97
C ASP A 147 11.12 -19.06 -8.11
N ASP A 148 11.87 -19.37 -9.17
CA ASP A 148 11.34 -20.12 -10.32
C ASP A 148 10.94 -21.58 -9.97
N ASP A 149 11.45 -22.14 -8.87
CA ASP A 149 11.13 -23.50 -8.38
C ASP A 149 9.87 -23.54 -7.49
N GLY A 150 9.31 -22.38 -7.16
CA GLY A 150 8.11 -22.25 -6.34
C GLY A 150 8.35 -22.17 -4.84
N HIS A 151 9.60 -22.01 -4.38
CA HIS A 151 9.88 -21.76 -2.97
C HIS A 151 9.74 -20.28 -2.65
N LEU A 152 9.23 -20.00 -1.45
CA LEU A 152 9.30 -18.69 -0.85
C LEU A 152 10.66 -18.50 -0.18
N ARG A 153 11.34 -17.41 -0.50
CA ARG A 153 12.64 -17.05 0.06
C ARG A 153 12.58 -15.71 0.75
N CYS A 154 13.26 -15.61 1.88
CA CYS A 154 13.57 -14.35 2.53
C CYS A 154 14.98 -13.90 2.10
N LEU A 155 15.05 -12.77 1.40
CA LEU A 155 16.29 -12.09 1.04
C LEU A 155 16.57 -10.99 2.05
N ARG A 156 17.77 -10.98 2.64
CA ARG A 156 18.28 -9.86 3.43
C ARG A 156 19.11 -8.95 2.53
N LEU A 157 18.64 -7.71 2.32
CA LEU A 157 19.20 -6.82 1.31
C LEU A 157 20.20 -5.78 1.85
N PHE A 158 20.31 -5.67 3.17
CA PHE A 158 21.25 -4.78 3.86
C PHE A 158 22.19 -5.57 4.77
N GLY A 159 23.43 -5.10 4.93
CA GLY A 159 24.48 -5.82 5.64
C GLY A 159 25.07 -6.97 4.82
N GLU A 160 25.35 -8.09 5.49
CA GLU A 160 25.76 -9.33 4.83
C GLU A 160 24.57 -9.92 4.07
N ASN A 161 24.68 -9.94 2.74
CA ASN A 161 23.63 -10.48 1.90
C ASN A 161 23.45 -11.97 2.21
N SER A 162 22.30 -12.32 2.73
CA SER A 162 21.90 -13.70 2.96
C SER A 162 20.56 -13.96 2.31
N GLN A 163 20.37 -15.18 1.85
CA GLN A 163 19.08 -15.65 1.42
C GLN A 163 18.78 -16.97 2.10
N ARG A 164 17.49 -17.22 2.34
CA ARG A 164 17.03 -18.48 2.89
C ARG A 164 15.65 -18.83 2.36
N ILE A 165 15.40 -20.13 2.25
CA ILE A 165 14.07 -20.66 2.03
C ILE A 165 13.32 -20.55 3.36
N ILE A 166 12.09 -20.01 3.35
CA ILE A 166 11.28 -19.90 4.58
C ILE A 166 10.60 -21.24 4.91
N GLU A 167 10.35 -22.07 3.89
CA GLU A 167 9.76 -23.40 4.02
C GLU A 167 10.12 -24.26 2.79
N GLU A 168 10.37 -25.56 3.00
CA GLU A 168 10.67 -26.53 1.92
C GLU A 168 9.47 -26.82 1.00
N ARG A 169 8.23 -26.49 1.42
CA ARG A 169 7.03 -26.66 0.61
C ARG A 169 7.09 -25.77 -0.63
N ARG A 170 6.82 -26.36 -1.79
CA ARG A 170 6.66 -25.63 -3.05
C ARG A 170 5.22 -25.16 -3.20
N TRP A 171 5.08 -23.91 -3.62
CA TRP A 171 3.82 -23.26 -3.93
C TRP A 171 3.71 -23.10 -5.45
N SER A 172 2.51 -23.34 -6.01
CA SER A 172 2.25 -23.09 -7.44
C SER A 172 2.15 -21.59 -7.72
N TRP A 173 1.60 -20.83 -6.77
CA TRP A 173 1.35 -19.39 -6.89
C TRP A 173 1.40 -18.69 -5.53
N ALA A 174 1.67 -17.38 -5.55
CA ALA A 174 1.59 -16.49 -4.39
C ALA A 174 1.10 -15.08 -4.77
N SER A 175 0.28 -14.46 -3.92
CA SER A 175 -0.16 -13.08 -4.07
C SER A 175 0.97 -12.09 -3.77
N ARG A 176 0.76 -10.80 -4.07
CA ARG A 176 1.57 -9.76 -3.43
C ARG A 176 1.21 -9.68 -1.95
N MET A 177 2.16 -9.22 -1.15
CA MET A 177 1.93 -8.97 0.28
C MET A 177 1.04 -7.73 0.45
N SER A 178 -0.01 -7.87 1.24
CA SER A 178 -0.85 -6.77 1.67
C SER A 178 -1.07 -6.83 3.17
N ASN A 179 -0.66 -5.76 3.87
CA ASN A 179 -0.73 -5.64 5.33
C ASN A 179 -0.12 -6.87 6.05
N GLY A 180 1.09 -7.28 5.63
CA GLY A 180 1.84 -8.40 6.21
C GLY A 180 1.30 -9.80 5.87
N ARG A 181 0.25 -9.90 5.04
CA ARG A 181 -0.38 -11.18 4.68
C ARG A 181 -0.21 -11.49 3.20
N ILE A 182 -0.18 -12.77 2.88
CA ILE A 182 -0.17 -13.29 1.51
C ILE A 182 -1.14 -14.44 1.36
N LEU A 183 -1.69 -14.60 0.16
CA LEU A 183 -2.28 -15.85 -0.27
C LEU A 183 -1.23 -16.70 -0.99
N VAL A 184 -1.25 -18.00 -0.74
CA VAL A 184 -0.41 -18.98 -1.43
C VAL A 184 -1.26 -20.16 -1.88
N GLN A 185 -0.95 -20.68 -3.07
CA GLN A 185 -1.62 -21.86 -3.62
C GLN A 185 -0.67 -23.05 -3.58
N SER A 186 -1.11 -24.14 -2.96
CA SER A 186 -0.40 -25.42 -2.96
C SER A 186 -0.46 -26.09 -4.33
N LEU A 187 0.38 -27.10 -4.56
CA LEU A 187 0.36 -27.89 -5.80
C LEU A 187 -0.94 -28.70 -6.02
N ASP A 188 -1.70 -28.97 -4.96
CA ASP A 188 -3.02 -29.62 -5.03
C ASP A 188 -4.18 -28.64 -5.31
N GLY A 189 -3.88 -27.34 -5.45
CA GLY A 189 -4.86 -26.30 -5.73
C GLY A 189 -5.45 -25.61 -4.49
N SER A 190 -5.12 -26.06 -3.28
CA SER A 190 -5.60 -25.43 -2.04
C SER A 190 -5.03 -24.02 -1.83
N ILE A 191 -5.87 -23.09 -1.37
CA ILE A 191 -5.48 -21.70 -1.08
C ILE A 191 -5.33 -21.52 0.43
N HIS A 192 -4.20 -20.96 0.83
CA HIS A 192 -3.91 -20.60 2.22
C HIS A 192 -3.65 -19.10 2.34
N GLU A 193 -4.06 -18.52 3.46
CA GLU A 193 -3.57 -17.21 3.91
C GLU A 193 -2.46 -17.42 4.93
N GLY A 194 -1.34 -16.71 4.74
CA GLY A 194 -0.22 -16.78 5.67
C GLY A 194 0.36 -15.42 6.03
N ILE A 195 0.96 -15.38 7.22
CA ILE A 195 1.80 -14.28 7.71
C ILE A 195 3.24 -14.81 7.72
N PRO A 196 4.04 -14.51 6.68
CA PRO A 196 5.41 -15.01 6.60
C PRO A 196 6.31 -14.24 7.57
N ASN A 197 7.31 -14.91 8.11
CA ASN A 197 8.44 -14.32 8.83
C ASN A 197 9.76 -14.78 8.16
N PRO A 198 10.94 -14.27 8.55
CA PRO A 198 12.19 -14.66 7.89
C PRO A 198 12.54 -16.15 7.99
N PHE A 199 11.92 -16.89 8.90
CA PHE A 199 12.22 -18.28 9.25
C PHE A 199 11.09 -19.27 8.94
N GLY A 200 9.94 -18.81 8.41
CA GLY A 200 8.75 -19.63 8.19
C GLY A 200 7.47 -18.79 8.21
N TRP A 201 6.49 -19.25 8.98
CA TRP A 201 5.17 -18.63 9.09
C TRP A 201 4.83 -18.34 10.55
N ASP A 202 4.33 -17.14 10.83
CA ASP A 202 3.67 -16.85 12.11
C ASP A 202 2.27 -17.48 12.14
N SER A 203 1.60 -17.50 11.00
CA SER A 203 0.34 -18.22 10.79
C SER A 203 0.23 -18.70 9.34
N LEU A 204 -0.41 -19.84 9.14
CA LEU A 204 -0.77 -20.37 7.83
C LEU A 204 -2.09 -21.12 7.95
N GLU A 205 -3.15 -20.55 7.39
CA GLU A 205 -4.52 -21.05 7.48
C GLU A 205 -5.04 -21.39 6.09
N GLN A 206 -5.61 -22.58 5.94
CA GLN A 206 -6.24 -22.99 4.69
C GLN A 206 -7.62 -22.33 4.59
N LEU A 207 -7.84 -21.55 3.52
CA LEU A 207 -9.09 -20.83 3.26
C LEU A 207 -9.97 -21.53 2.22
N VAL A 208 -9.36 -22.27 1.29
CA VAL A 208 -10.06 -23.00 0.23
C VAL A 208 -9.42 -24.37 0.05
N GLU A 209 -10.25 -25.41 -0.09
CA GLU A 209 -9.80 -26.78 -0.29
C GLU A 209 -9.19 -27.01 -1.67
N THR A 210 -9.95 -26.81 -2.75
CA THR A 210 -9.46 -26.91 -4.14
C THR A 210 -10.39 -26.12 -5.08
N GLY A 211 -10.05 -26.04 -6.37
CA GLY A 211 -10.98 -25.59 -7.41
C GLY A 211 -10.90 -24.11 -7.78
N VAL A 212 -9.85 -23.41 -7.35
CA VAL A 212 -9.59 -22.02 -7.72
C VAL A 212 -8.25 -21.92 -8.42
N ASP A 213 -8.23 -21.31 -9.61
CA ASP A 213 -7.01 -21.07 -10.39
C ASP A 213 -6.64 -19.58 -10.34
N PRO A 214 -5.75 -19.16 -9.41
CA PRO A 214 -5.46 -17.76 -9.18
C PRO A 214 -4.62 -17.16 -10.32
N PHE A 215 -5.07 -16.02 -10.83
CA PHE A 215 -4.26 -15.15 -11.68
C PHE A 215 -3.57 -14.09 -10.83
N GLU A 216 -4.36 -13.26 -10.12
CA GLU A 216 -3.87 -12.21 -9.24
C GLU A 216 -4.81 -12.04 -8.04
N ALA A 217 -4.33 -11.49 -6.93
CA ALA A 217 -5.18 -11.19 -5.78
C ALA A 217 -4.77 -9.88 -5.14
N VAL A 218 -5.77 -9.16 -4.65
CA VAL A 218 -5.64 -7.91 -3.92
C VAL A 218 -6.41 -8.02 -2.62
N ARG A 219 -6.05 -7.19 -1.65
CA ARG A 219 -6.77 -7.10 -0.40
C ARG A 219 -7.58 -5.82 -0.37
N THR A 220 -8.66 -5.85 0.39
CA THR A 220 -9.50 -4.71 0.74
C THR A 220 -9.78 -4.76 2.24
N GLY A 221 -10.45 -3.74 2.77
CA GLY A 221 -10.84 -3.66 4.17
C GLY A 221 -11.86 -4.72 4.60
N ASP A 222 -12.37 -5.53 3.67
CA ASP A 222 -13.28 -6.65 3.94
C ASP A 222 -12.72 -8.03 3.55
N GLY A 223 -11.47 -8.14 3.10
CA GLY A 223 -10.81 -9.42 2.88
C GLY A 223 -10.01 -9.48 1.58
N TRP A 224 -9.81 -10.69 1.08
CA TRP A 224 -9.13 -10.92 -0.17
C TRP A 224 -10.11 -11.02 -1.33
N TRP A 225 -9.69 -10.45 -2.45
CA TRP A 225 -10.34 -10.56 -3.75
C TRP A 225 -9.37 -11.18 -4.72
N MET A 226 -9.80 -12.24 -5.39
CA MET A 226 -8.98 -13.04 -6.28
C MET A 226 -9.54 -12.97 -7.69
N LEU A 227 -8.71 -12.49 -8.60
CA LEU A 227 -8.91 -12.64 -10.03
C LEU A 227 -8.44 -14.03 -10.43
N THR A 228 -9.34 -14.83 -10.98
CA THR A 228 -9.07 -16.19 -11.47
C THR A 228 -8.64 -16.17 -12.93
N MET A 229 -8.08 -17.30 -13.40
CA MET A 229 -7.64 -17.48 -14.79
C MET A 229 -8.78 -17.39 -15.81
N ASP A 230 -10.03 -17.67 -15.43
CA ASP A 230 -11.21 -17.53 -16.29
C ASP A 230 -11.78 -16.09 -16.33
N GLY A 231 -11.16 -15.17 -15.58
CA GLY A 231 -11.51 -13.75 -15.57
C GLY A 231 -12.65 -13.37 -14.62
N SER A 232 -13.04 -14.31 -13.74
CA SER A 232 -13.96 -14.04 -12.64
C SER A 232 -13.23 -13.47 -11.42
N LEU A 233 -14.01 -12.83 -10.55
CA LEU A 233 -13.56 -12.16 -9.36
C LEU A 233 -14.27 -12.76 -8.17
N ASP A 234 -13.51 -13.53 -7.38
CA ASP A 234 -14.02 -14.25 -6.24
C ASP A 234 -13.50 -13.67 -4.94
N ARG A 235 -14.34 -13.68 -3.91
CA ARG A 235 -13.92 -13.34 -2.56
C ARG A 235 -13.26 -14.54 -1.88
N ILE A 236 -12.19 -14.31 -1.12
CA ILE A 236 -11.48 -15.36 -0.37
C ILE A 236 -11.49 -15.01 1.14
N PRO A 237 -12.05 -15.89 2.01
CA PRO A 237 -12.74 -17.14 1.69
C PRO A 237 -14.06 -16.91 0.91
N PRO A 238 -14.55 -17.92 0.16
CA PRO A 238 -15.77 -17.81 -0.65
C PRO A 238 -16.96 -17.35 0.18
N ALA A 239 -17.73 -16.42 -0.37
CA ALA A 239 -19.03 -16.00 0.15
C ALA A 239 -20.12 -16.38 -0.87
N GLU A 240 -21.32 -16.72 -0.40
CA GLU A 240 -22.47 -17.00 -1.28
C GLU A 240 -22.71 -15.84 -2.26
N ASP A 241 -22.85 -16.16 -3.55
CA ASP A 241 -23.16 -15.24 -4.67
C ASP A 241 -22.11 -14.19 -5.08
N ALA A 242 -20.82 -14.40 -4.80
CA ALA A 242 -19.78 -13.36 -5.01
C ALA A 242 -18.75 -13.70 -6.11
N SER A 243 -19.19 -14.18 -7.28
CA SER A 243 -18.33 -14.24 -8.47
C SER A 243 -18.72 -13.14 -9.45
N TRP A 244 -17.84 -12.16 -9.66
CA TRP A 244 -18.11 -10.99 -10.50
C TRP A 244 -17.20 -10.96 -11.73
N PRO A 245 -17.63 -10.35 -12.85
CA PRO A 245 -16.77 -10.23 -14.02
C PRO A 245 -15.69 -9.16 -13.78
N ALA A 246 -14.41 -9.57 -13.70
CA ALA A 246 -13.28 -8.65 -13.54
C ALA A 246 -12.47 -8.43 -14.83
N GLY A 247 -12.16 -9.50 -15.59
CA GLY A 247 -11.37 -9.43 -16.81
C GLY A 247 -9.96 -10.02 -16.66
N GLU A 248 -8.91 -9.24 -16.99
CA GLU A 248 -7.50 -9.68 -16.96
C GLU A 248 -6.64 -8.92 -15.93
N CYS A 249 -7.14 -7.85 -15.29
CA CYS A 249 -6.39 -7.10 -14.29
C CYS A 249 -7.24 -6.73 -13.08
N ILE A 250 -6.61 -6.71 -11.91
CA ILE A 250 -7.18 -6.19 -10.66
C ILE A 250 -6.14 -5.37 -9.89
N ALA A 251 -6.56 -4.28 -9.25
CA ALA A 251 -5.76 -3.52 -8.29
C ALA A 251 -6.66 -2.97 -7.17
N SER A 252 -6.13 -2.81 -5.97
CA SER A 252 -6.82 -2.18 -4.83
C SER A 252 -5.95 -1.15 -4.14
N ASN A 253 -6.58 -0.26 -3.38
CA ASN A 253 -5.92 0.62 -2.42
C ASN A 253 -5.77 0.00 -1.02
N ASP A 254 -5.95 -1.33 -0.89
CA ASP A 254 -5.94 -2.10 0.36
C ASP A 254 -7.04 -1.69 1.37
N ALA A 255 -8.04 -0.93 0.93
CA ALA A 255 -9.10 -0.39 1.77
C ALA A 255 -10.47 -0.55 1.11
N ASP A 256 -10.98 0.52 0.52
CA ASP A 256 -12.39 0.70 0.16
C ASP A 256 -12.65 0.71 -1.35
N VAL A 257 -11.58 0.56 -2.14
CA VAL A 257 -11.62 0.68 -3.60
C VAL A 257 -10.92 -0.48 -4.28
N MET A 258 -11.47 -0.91 -5.41
CA MET A 258 -10.79 -1.76 -6.38
C MET A 258 -10.97 -1.21 -7.79
N ALA A 259 -10.05 -1.52 -8.69
CA ALA A 259 -10.22 -1.34 -10.11
C ALA A 259 -10.04 -2.70 -10.79
N THR A 260 -10.84 -2.98 -11.80
CA THR A 260 -10.68 -4.15 -12.67
C THR A 260 -10.64 -3.73 -14.11
N ALA A 261 -10.01 -4.54 -14.96
CA ALA A 261 -10.00 -4.26 -16.39
C ALA A 261 -10.04 -5.53 -17.21
N THR A 262 -10.79 -5.51 -18.31
CA THR A 262 -10.75 -6.55 -19.33
C THR A 262 -9.61 -6.32 -20.31
N ARG A 263 -9.24 -7.38 -21.04
CA ARG A 263 -8.21 -7.32 -22.08
C ARG A 263 -8.50 -6.23 -23.12
N ASP A 264 -9.75 -6.11 -23.53
CA ASP A 264 -10.23 -5.30 -24.64
C ASP A 264 -10.49 -3.83 -24.28
N GLY A 265 -10.20 -3.42 -23.04
CA GLY A 265 -10.20 -2.00 -22.67
C GLY A 265 -11.28 -1.58 -21.68
N LEU A 266 -12.19 -2.46 -21.27
CA LEU A 266 -13.22 -2.10 -20.30
C LEU A 266 -12.63 -2.04 -18.90
N VAL A 267 -12.47 -0.82 -18.37
CA VAL A 267 -12.03 -0.55 -17.01
C VAL A 267 -13.23 -0.24 -16.13
N ARG A 268 -13.27 -0.82 -14.94
CA ARG A 268 -14.32 -0.58 -13.92
C ARG A 268 -13.68 -0.16 -12.62
N TRP A 269 -14.26 0.86 -11.99
CA TRP A 269 -13.89 1.32 -10.66
C TRP A 269 -14.97 0.93 -9.66
N TRP A 270 -14.56 0.20 -8.64
CA TRP A 270 -15.42 -0.40 -7.63
C TRP A 270 -15.20 0.28 -6.29
N GLU A 271 -16.30 0.57 -5.60
CA GLU A 271 -16.29 1.18 -4.28
C GLU A 271 -17.21 0.41 -3.34
N SER A 272 -16.80 0.29 -2.07
CA SER A 272 -17.67 -0.18 -0.98
C SER A 272 -18.13 1.01 -0.13
N PRO A 273 -19.40 1.46 -0.25
CA PRO A 273 -19.96 2.52 0.57
C PRO A 273 -19.83 2.24 2.08
N ARG A 274 -19.93 0.98 2.51
CA ARG A 274 -19.75 0.59 3.90
C ARG A 274 -18.31 0.80 4.36
N LEU A 275 -17.32 0.44 3.56
CA LEU A 275 -15.91 0.63 3.92
C LEU A 275 -15.52 2.11 3.91
N ILE A 276 -16.01 2.88 2.93
CA ILE A 276 -15.87 4.35 2.90
C ILE A 276 -16.46 4.96 4.18
N SER A 277 -17.69 4.61 4.53
CA SER A 277 -18.36 5.13 5.73
C SER A 277 -17.62 4.76 7.02
N LYS A 278 -17.15 3.51 7.15
CA LYS A 278 -16.35 3.08 8.31
C LYS A 278 -15.05 3.87 8.42
N ARG A 279 -14.37 4.07 7.31
CA ARG A 279 -13.12 4.84 7.25
C ARG A 279 -13.33 6.29 7.68
N ASP A 280 -14.38 6.95 7.21
CA ASP A 280 -14.70 8.33 7.58
C ASP A 280 -14.94 8.48 9.08
N VAL A 281 -15.63 7.52 9.70
CA VAL A 281 -15.85 7.51 11.15
C VAL A 281 -14.53 7.37 11.91
N ILE A 282 -13.66 6.45 11.48
CA ILE A 282 -12.35 6.25 12.10
C ILE A 282 -11.47 7.50 11.95
N LEU A 283 -11.44 8.11 10.75
CA LEU A 283 -10.68 9.33 10.50
C LEU A 283 -11.15 10.49 11.37
N ARG A 284 -12.47 10.69 11.50
CA ARG A 284 -13.04 11.72 12.39
C ARG A 284 -12.64 11.49 13.84
N LYS A 285 -12.65 10.23 14.30
CA LYS A 285 -12.23 9.87 15.65
C LYS A 285 -10.75 10.17 15.88
N MET A 286 -9.87 9.73 14.97
CA MET A 286 -8.43 10.00 15.07
C MET A 286 -8.10 11.50 15.06
N VAL A 287 -8.77 12.29 14.19
CA VAL A 287 -8.60 13.76 14.18
C VAL A 287 -9.07 14.39 15.49
N SER A 288 -10.16 13.89 16.09
CA SER A 288 -10.61 14.36 17.39
C SER A 288 -9.64 14.01 18.53
N GLU A 289 -9.13 12.78 18.55
CA GLU A 289 -8.17 12.31 19.55
C GLU A 289 -6.85 13.10 19.45
N GLU A 290 -6.35 13.33 18.25
CA GLU A 290 -5.13 14.12 18.05
C GLU A 290 -5.33 15.60 18.46
N ARG A 291 -6.50 16.18 18.18
CA ARG A 291 -6.85 17.52 18.68
C ARG A 291 -6.89 17.58 20.20
N GLN A 292 -7.47 16.56 20.86
CA GLN A 292 -7.50 16.48 22.32
C GLN A 292 -6.10 16.30 22.90
N ARG A 293 -5.25 15.51 22.25
CA ARG A 293 -3.86 15.33 22.65
C ARG A 293 -3.07 16.64 22.55
N ILE A 294 -3.19 17.36 21.43
CA ILE A 294 -2.54 18.66 21.24
C ILE A 294 -3.05 19.67 22.28
N ASP A 295 -4.36 19.71 22.54
CA ASP A 295 -4.95 20.56 23.59
C ASP A 295 -4.39 20.20 24.98
N TRP A 296 -4.25 18.92 25.29
CA TRP A 296 -3.66 18.45 26.54
C TRP A 296 -2.17 18.82 26.65
N GLU A 297 -1.37 18.61 25.61
CA GLU A 297 0.04 18.99 25.57
C GLU A 297 0.21 20.51 25.74
N GLN A 298 -0.61 21.32 25.05
CA GLN A 298 -0.62 22.77 25.22
C GLN A 298 -1.00 23.19 26.66
N ARG A 299 -2.02 22.55 27.23
CA ARG A 299 -2.44 22.80 28.62
C ARG A 299 -1.36 22.40 29.62
N GLN A 300 -0.62 21.32 29.38
CA GLN A 300 0.51 20.92 30.23
C GLN A 300 1.61 21.97 30.19
N VAL A 301 1.99 22.48 29.00
CA VAL A 301 3.00 23.54 28.87
C VAL A 301 2.58 24.82 29.61
N ILE A 302 1.32 25.23 29.47
CA ILE A 302 0.79 26.40 30.19
C ILE A 302 0.81 26.15 31.71
N PHE A 303 0.51 24.93 32.15
CA PHE A 303 0.52 24.56 33.57
C PHE A 303 1.94 24.58 34.16
N GLU A 304 2.91 24.01 33.46
CA GLU A 304 4.32 24.07 33.85
C GLU A 304 4.81 25.52 33.91
N ALA A 305 4.48 26.35 32.92
CA ALA A 305 4.78 27.77 32.94
C ALA A 305 4.10 28.53 34.10
N ALA A 306 2.88 28.13 34.48
CA ALA A 306 2.17 28.70 35.63
C ALA A 306 2.87 28.35 36.95
N ARG A 307 3.30 27.08 37.10
CA ARG A 307 4.04 26.60 38.27
C ARG A 307 5.41 27.27 38.37
N ASP A 308 6.14 27.35 37.26
CA ASP A 308 7.44 28.03 37.23
C ASP A 308 7.29 29.53 37.57
N ALA A 309 6.23 30.19 37.07
CA ALA A 309 5.95 31.58 37.43
C ALA A 309 5.64 31.74 38.93
N GLU A 310 4.93 30.77 39.53
CA GLU A 310 4.66 30.73 40.96
C GLU A 310 5.95 30.52 41.78
N ASP A 311 6.77 29.52 41.42
CA ASP A 311 8.04 29.20 42.10
C ASP A 311 9.03 30.37 42.05
N ASN A 312 8.99 31.18 40.98
CA ASN A 312 9.81 32.40 40.82
C ASN A 312 9.17 33.66 41.44
N GLY A 313 8.02 33.56 42.13
CA GLY A 313 7.36 34.68 42.80
C GLY A 313 6.61 35.65 41.86
N LEU A 314 6.44 35.31 40.58
CA LEU A 314 5.70 36.11 39.59
C LEU A 314 4.19 35.84 39.68
N LEU A 315 3.60 36.13 40.84
CA LEU A 315 2.24 35.70 41.21
C LEU A 315 1.14 36.19 40.25
N THR A 316 1.24 37.40 39.70
CA THR A 316 0.26 37.92 38.73
C THR A 316 0.26 37.08 37.44
N ARG A 317 1.45 36.70 36.95
CA ARG A 317 1.59 35.87 35.74
C ARG A 317 1.11 34.44 35.99
N ALA A 318 1.37 33.88 37.17
CA ALA A 318 0.84 32.58 37.56
C ALA A 318 -0.71 32.59 37.58
N ILE A 319 -1.34 33.62 38.13
CA ILE A 319 -2.81 33.78 38.16
C ILE A 319 -3.39 33.81 36.74
N GLU A 320 -2.80 34.59 35.83
CA GLU A 320 -3.26 34.66 34.43
C GLU A 320 -3.22 33.28 33.75
N LEU A 321 -2.10 32.57 33.90
CA LEU A 321 -1.92 31.24 33.31
C LEU A 321 -2.88 30.20 33.92
N TYR A 322 -3.04 30.16 35.24
CA TYR A 322 -4.02 29.27 35.88
C TYR A 322 -5.48 29.60 35.53
N THR A 323 -5.79 30.89 35.36
CA THR A 323 -7.12 31.33 34.90
C THR A 323 -7.39 30.86 33.47
N SER A 324 -6.39 30.97 32.58
CA SER A 324 -6.49 30.48 31.20
C SER A 324 -6.71 28.96 31.13
N LEU A 325 -6.22 28.21 32.13
CA LEU A 325 -6.45 26.78 32.29
C LEU A 325 -7.77 26.43 32.99
N GLY A 326 -8.51 27.42 33.51
CA GLY A 326 -9.73 27.21 34.28
C GLY A 326 -9.50 26.66 35.71
N ARG A 327 -8.27 26.73 36.24
CA ARG A 327 -7.90 26.19 37.56
C ARG A 327 -8.20 27.18 38.69
N GLN A 328 -9.49 27.37 38.97
CA GLN A 328 -9.99 28.36 39.94
C GLN A 328 -9.50 28.14 41.38
N GLU A 329 -9.23 26.89 41.79
CA GLU A 329 -8.70 26.59 43.12
C GLU A 329 -7.26 27.11 43.31
N ASP A 330 -6.40 26.93 42.30
CA ASP A 330 -5.03 27.45 42.32
C ASP A 330 -5.00 28.97 42.30
N VAL A 331 -5.89 29.59 41.52
CA VAL A 331 -6.05 31.06 41.52
C VAL A 331 -6.42 31.58 42.91
N ARG A 332 -7.40 30.96 43.58
CA ARG A 332 -7.78 31.34 44.95
C ARG A 332 -6.64 31.15 45.95
N ARG A 333 -5.89 30.06 45.84
CA ARG A 333 -4.72 29.77 46.69
C ARG A 333 -3.66 30.86 46.57
N ILE A 334 -3.31 31.26 45.35
CA ILE A 334 -2.30 32.29 45.11
C ILE A 334 -2.78 33.67 45.56
N LEU A 335 -4.05 34.01 45.35
CA LEU A 335 -4.64 35.26 45.85
C LEU A 335 -4.60 35.34 47.39
N ALA A 336 -4.94 34.25 48.09
CA ALA A 336 -4.86 34.19 49.54
C ALA A 336 -3.41 34.33 50.07
N LEU A 337 -2.42 33.74 49.38
CA LEU A 337 -1.01 33.91 49.70
C LEU A 337 -0.54 35.37 49.52
N LYS A 338 -1.06 36.05 48.48
CA LYS A 338 -0.77 37.47 48.23
C LYS A 338 -1.37 38.39 49.30
N GLU A 339 -2.54 38.05 49.83
CA GLU A 339 -3.20 38.79 50.92
C GLU A 339 -2.55 38.54 52.29
N ALA A 340 -1.95 37.37 52.52
CA ALA A 340 -1.28 37.02 53.77
C ALA A 340 0.19 37.49 53.86
N GLY A 341 0.80 37.82 52.71
CA GLY A 341 2.21 38.23 52.60
C GLY A 341 2.44 39.73 52.39
N GLY A 342 1.39 40.55 52.45
CA GLY A 342 1.46 42.02 52.55
C GLY A 342 1.20 42.48 53.97
#